data_AF-A0A970H434-F1
#
_entry.id   AF-A0A970H434-F1
#
_cell.length_a   1.000
_cell.length_b   1.000
_cell.length_c   1.000
_cell.angle_alpha   90.00
_cell.angle_beta   90.00
_cell.angle_gamma   90.00
#
_symmetry.space_group_name_H-M   'P 1'
#
loop_
_entity.id
_entity.type
_entity.pdbx_description
1 polymer ?
#
loop_
_entity_poly.entity_id
_entity_poly.type
_entity_poly.pdbx_seq_one_letter_code
_entity_poly.pdbx_strand_id
1 'polypeptide(L)'
;MELNKENFVKLLHERFEGNYTRMAKAINVSPAQLYRIVNGNSKAGAKFLGKLIAYCKANDIDYEKFIFLPKLLIQCNSKNEKTKGQQTA
;
A
#
# COMPACT_ATOMS: atom_id res chain seq x y z
N MET A 1 6.92 4.01 -0.43
CA MET A 1 5.79 3.04 -0.51
C MET A 1 5.63 2.67 -1.97
N GLU A 2 5.50 1.38 -2.24
CA GLU A 2 5.33 0.84 -3.58
C GLU A 2 4.04 0.04 -3.65
N LEU A 3 3.41 0.01 -4.83
CA LEU A 3 2.19 -0.76 -5.07
C LEU A 3 2.58 -2.19 -5.45
N ASN A 4 1.97 -3.18 -4.78
CA ASN A 4 2.00 -4.55 -5.25
C ASN A 4 1.07 -4.69 -6.46
N LYS A 5 1.65 -4.60 -7.67
CA LYS A 5 0.91 -4.65 -8.93
C LYS A 5 0.16 -5.96 -9.10
N GLU A 6 0.72 -7.09 -8.68
CA GLU A 6 0.08 -8.41 -8.84
C GLU A 6 -1.21 -8.49 -8.03
N ASN A 7 -1.15 -8.17 -6.74
CA ASN A 7 -2.36 -8.14 -5.90
C ASN A 7 -3.36 -7.09 -6.40
N PHE A 8 -2.88 -5.94 -6.87
CA PHE A 8 -3.74 -4.91 -7.43
C PHE A 8 -4.50 -5.37 -8.69
N VAL A 9 -3.82 -6.11 -9.58
CA VAL A 9 -4.46 -6.72 -10.76
C VAL A 9 -5.43 -7.81 -10.34
N LYS A 10 -5.12 -8.65 -9.35
CA LYS A 10 -6.09 -9.63 -8.82
C LYS A 10 -7.37 -8.96 -8.35
N LEU A 11 -7.25 -7.88 -7.57
CA LEU A 11 -8.40 -7.09 -7.12
C LEU A 11 -9.21 -6.51 -8.29
N LEU A 12 -8.53 -6.03 -9.35
CA LEU A 12 -9.18 -5.54 -10.56
C LEU A 12 -10.02 -6.65 -11.22
N HIS A 13 -9.50 -7.87 -11.31
CA HIS A 13 -10.23 -8.99 -11.91
C HIS A 13 -11.36 -9.48 -10.99
N GLU A 14 -11.11 -9.64 -9.69
CA GLU A 14 -12.08 -10.21 -8.74
C GLU A 14 -13.27 -9.27 -8.45
N ARG A 15 -13.03 -7.96 -8.31
CA ARG A 15 -14.09 -6.99 -7.93
C ARG A 15 -14.66 -6.21 -9.12
N PHE A 16 -13.89 -6.06 -10.20
CA PHE A 16 -14.26 -5.20 -11.32
C PHE A 16 -14.29 -5.92 -12.67
N GLU A 17 -14.14 -7.25 -12.68
CA GLU A 17 -14.20 -8.07 -13.90
C GLU A 17 -13.16 -7.63 -14.95
N GLY A 18 -12.02 -7.10 -14.52
CA GLY A 18 -10.99 -6.56 -15.42
C GLY A 18 -11.28 -5.15 -15.93
N ASN A 19 -12.36 -4.50 -15.48
CA ASN A 19 -12.78 -3.19 -16.00
C ASN A 19 -12.03 -2.03 -15.30
N TYR A 20 -10.97 -1.57 -15.96
CA TYR A 20 -10.14 -0.44 -15.52
C TYR A 20 -10.95 0.83 -15.27
N THR A 21 -11.98 1.10 -16.06
CA THR A 21 -12.80 2.32 -15.91
C THR A 21 -13.64 2.27 -14.65
N ARG A 22 -14.23 1.11 -14.33
CA ARG A 22 -15.00 0.93 -13.08
C ARG A 22 -14.10 1.06 -11.86
N MET A 23 -12.94 0.43 -11.87
CA MET A 23 -11.96 0.54 -10.78
C MET A 23 -11.47 1.98 -10.61
N ALA A 24 -11.17 2.67 -11.71
CA ALA A 24 -10.73 4.06 -11.67
C ALA A 24 -11.79 4.98 -11.04
N LYS A 25 -13.07 4.79 -11.38
CA LYS A 25 -14.18 5.53 -10.74
C LYS A 25 -14.29 5.22 -9.25
N ALA A 26 -14.18 3.95 -8.86
CA ALA A 26 -14.28 3.52 -7.48
C ALA A 26 -13.16 4.09 -6.59
N ILE A 27 -11.93 4.16 -7.11
CA ILE A 27 -10.77 4.73 -6.42
C ILE A 27 -10.69 6.25 -6.62
N ASN A 28 -11.60 6.84 -7.39
CA ASN A 28 -11.63 8.27 -7.73
C ASN A 28 -10.32 8.75 -8.40
N VAL A 29 -9.85 8.02 -9.41
CA VAL A 29 -8.67 8.33 -10.22
C VAL A 29 -9.03 8.32 -11.70
N SER A 30 -8.20 8.96 -12.54
CA SER A 30 -8.39 8.91 -13.99
C SER A 30 -8.04 7.53 -14.54
N PRO A 31 -8.80 6.98 -15.50
CA PRO A 31 -8.50 5.67 -16.10
C PRO A 31 -7.12 5.66 -16.78
N ALA A 32 -6.68 6.78 -17.36
CA ALA A 32 -5.34 6.93 -17.92
C ALA A 32 -4.22 6.81 -16.86
N GLN A 33 -4.45 7.35 -15.66
CA GLN A 33 -3.50 7.22 -14.53
C GLN A 33 -3.43 5.76 -14.07
N LEU A 34 -4.59 5.12 -13.90
CA LEU A 34 -4.68 3.70 -13.53
C LEU A 34 -3.96 2.82 -14.55
N TYR A 35 -4.25 3.00 -15.84
CA TYR A 35 -3.64 2.22 -16.93
C TYR A 35 -2.12 2.38 -16.95
N ARG A 36 -1.59 3.59 -16.75
CA ARG A 36 -0.14 3.84 -16.68
C ARG A 36 0.53 3.17 -15.48
N ILE A 37 -0.16 3.06 -14.35
CA ILE A 37 0.36 2.42 -13.14
C ILE A 37 0.38 0.89 -13.28
N VAL A 38 -0.69 0.33 -13.86
CA VAL A 38 -0.84 -1.12 -14.04
C VAL A 38 0.02 -1.63 -15.20
N ASN A 39 -0.12 -1.03 -16.38
CA ASN A 39 0.50 -1.50 -17.61
C ASN A 39 1.87 -0.84 -17.90
N GLY A 40 2.17 0.27 -17.24
CA GLY A 40 3.43 0.99 -17.43
C GLY A 40 4.47 0.67 -16.36
N ASN A 41 5.69 1.20 -16.57
CA ASN A 41 6.76 1.17 -15.58
C ASN A 41 6.66 2.32 -14.55
N SER A 42 5.54 3.04 -14.54
CA SER A 42 5.32 4.16 -13.62
C SER A 42 5.06 3.66 -12.21
N LYS A 43 5.72 4.28 -11.22
CA LYS A 43 5.45 4.01 -9.81
C LYS A 43 4.15 4.70 -9.38
N ALA A 44 3.37 4.03 -8.54
CA ALA A 44 2.21 4.64 -7.92
C ALA A 44 2.67 5.74 -6.93
N GLY A 45 2.29 6.99 -7.20
CA GLY A 45 2.61 8.10 -6.31
C GLY A 45 1.83 8.03 -5.00
N ALA A 46 2.29 8.75 -3.97
CA ALA A 46 1.66 8.79 -2.65
C ALA A 46 0.17 9.17 -2.69
N LYS A 47 -0.24 10.06 -3.60
CA LYS A 47 -1.65 10.45 -3.79
C LYS A 47 -2.53 9.27 -4.25
N PHE A 48 -2.01 8.44 -5.17
CA PHE A 48 -2.75 7.26 -5.63
C PHE A 48 -2.87 6.23 -4.52
N LEU A 49 -1.76 5.94 -3.83
CA LEU A 49 -1.75 5.01 -2.71
C LEU A 49 -2.72 5.45 -1.59
N GLY A 50 -2.74 6.74 -1.25
CA GLY A 50 -3.70 7.28 -0.28
C GLY A 50 -5.17 7.05 -0.69
N LYS A 51 -5.50 7.26 -1.97
CA LYS A 51 -6.84 6.98 -2.50
C LYS A 51 -7.18 5.49 -2.49
N LEU A 52 -6.22 4.62 -2.82
CA LEU A 52 -6.38 3.18 -2.72
C LEU A 52 -6.65 2.73 -1.29
N ILE A 53 -5.88 3.23 -0.31
CA ILE A 53 -6.11 2.94 1.12
C ILE A 53 -7.52 3.39 1.52
N ALA A 54 -7.93 4.59 1.13
CA ALA A 54 -9.26 5.10 1.45
C ALA A 54 -10.37 4.21 0.87
N TYR A 55 -10.21 3.78 -0.39
CA TYR A 55 -11.13 2.83 -1.03
C TYR A 55 -11.17 1.49 -0.29
N CYS A 56 -10.01 0.93 0.05
CA CYS A 56 -9.92 -0.33 0.79
C CYS A 56 -10.60 -0.24 2.16
N LYS A 57 -10.35 0.85 2.91
CA LYS A 57 -11.00 1.11 4.21
C LYS A 57 -12.51 1.24 4.09
N ALA A 58 -13.01 1.89 3.04
CA ALA A 58 -14.45 2.03 2.81
C ALA A 58 -15.15 0.71 2.42
N ASN A 59 -14.40 -0.30 1.99
CA ASN A 59 -14.92 -1.59 1.51
C ASN A 59 -14.49 -2.78 2.39
N ASP A 60 -13.93 -2.51 3.57
CA ASP A 60 -13.38 -3.54 4.49
C ASP A 60 -12.38 -4.48 3.81
N ILE A 61 -11.49 -3.90 2.98
CA ILE A 61 -10.44 -4.63 2.27
C ILE A 61 -9.11 -4.37 2.97
N ASP A 62 -8.37 -5.44 3.22
CA ASP A 62 -7.02 -5.37 3.79
C ASP A 62 -6.03 -4.69 2.82
N TYR A 63 -5.72 -3.41 3.07
CA TYR A 63 -4.86 -2.62 2.18
C TYR A 63 -3.37 -2.99 2.27
N GLU A 64 -2.95 -3.67 3.34
CA GLU A 64 -1.55 -4.05 3.59
C GLU A 64 -1.02 -5.00 2.52
N LYS A 65 -1.88 -5.87 1.97
CA LYS A 65 -1.55 -6.75 0.84
C LYS A 65 -1.20 -6.00 -0.45
N PHE A 66 -1.62 -4.74 -0.58
CA PHE A 66 -1.45 -3.95 -1.80
C PHE A 66 -0.28 -2.96 -1.69
N ILE A 67 0.20 -2.64 -0.49
CA ILE A 67 1.19 -1.59 -0.28
C ILE A 67 2.42 -2.18 0.38
N PHE A 68 3.53 -2.16 -0.36
CA PHE A 68 4.81 -2.55 0.16
C PHE A 68 5.56 -1.31 0.66
N LEU A 69 5.96 -1.32 1.93
CA LEU A 69 6.98 -0.38 2.40
C LEU A 69 8.34 -0.96 1.99
N PRO A 70 9.16 -0.23 1.21
CA PRO A 70 10.53 -0.67 0.98
C PRO A 70 11.20 -0.85 2.35
N LYS A 71 11.92 -1.97 2.46
CA LYS A 71 12.56 -2.50 3.67
C LYS A 71 13.02 -1.37 4.60
N LEU A 72 12.55 -1.45 5.85
CA LEU A 72 12.81 -0.50 6.93
C LEU A 72 14.26 0.02 6.87
N LEU A 73 14.41 1.35 6.88
CA LEU A 73 15.66 1.96 7.31
C LEU A 73 15.99 1.40 8.70
N ILE A 74 17.26 1.07 8.91
CA ILE A 74 17.84 0.54 10.15
C ILE A 74 17.12 1.12 11.37
N GLN A 75 16.62 0.23 12.23
CA GLN A 75 15.92 0.55 13.47
C GLN A 75 16.76 1.53 14.33
N CYS A 76 16.54 2.85 14.19
CA CYS A 76 17.08 3.85 15.12
C CYS A 76 16.24 3.83 16.40
N ASN A 77 16.44 2.79 17.22
CA ASN A 77 16.10 2.86 18.62
C ASN A 77 17.40 2.87 19.42
N SER A 78 18.14 3.98 19.33
CA SER A 78 19.13 4.35 20.34
C SER A 78 18.39 4.74 21.63
N LYS A 79 17.72 3.79 22.28
CA LYS A 79 17.31 3.96 23.67
C LYS A 79 18.47 3.48 24.53
N ASN A 80 19.20 4.48 25.02
CA ASN A 80 20.14 4.37 26.11
C ASN A 80 19.35 3.93 27.37
N GLU A 81 19.17 2.63 27.58
CA GLU A 81 18.65 2.12 28.85
C GLU A 81 19.74 2.20 29.92
N LYS A 82 19.82 3.35 30.59
CA LYS A 82 20.25 3.36 31.99
C LYS A 82 19.10 2.80 32.83
N THR A 83 19.29 1.63 33.44
CA THR A 83 18.71 1.38 34.77
C THR A 83 19.49 0.30 35.53
N LYS A 84 19.94 0.69 36.73
CA LYS A 84 20.58 -0.13 37.77
C LYS A 84 19.59 -1.17 38.33
N GLY A 85 20.09 -2.30 38.81
CA GLY A 85 19.35 -3.12 39.79
C GLY A 85 19.78 -4.59 39.91
N GLN A 86 20.65 -4.85 40.89
CA GLN A 86 20.76 -6.05 41.76
C GLN A 86 20.51 -7.46 41.19
N GLN A 87 21.48 -8.35 41.44
CA GLN A 87 21.16 -9.70 41.92
C GLN A 87 22.29 -10.21 42.83
N THR A 88 21.92 -10.36 44.10
CA THR A 88 22.56 -11.07 45.21
C THR A 88 22.37 -12.58 45.05
N ALA A 89 23.43 -13.36 45.26
CA ALA A 89 23.46 -14.60 46.02
C ALA A 89 24.92 -15.05 46.19
#